data_AF-A0A2E6ZDJ5-F1
#
_entry.id   AF-A0A2E6ZDJ5-F1
#
_cell.length_a   1.000
_cell.length_b   1.000
_cell.length_c   1.000
_cell.angle_alpha   90.00
_cell.angle_beta   90.00
_cell.angle_gamma   90.00
#
_symmetry.space_group_name_H-M   'P 1'
#
loop_
_entity.id
_entity.type
_entity.pdbx_description
1 polymer ?
#
loop_
_entity_poly.entity_id
_entity_poly.type
_entity_poly.pdbx_seq_one_letter_code
_entity_poly.pdbx_strand_id
1 'polypeptide(L)'
;MTKRRKSSRTRRLGDNGASPEVDKESRDFWHGPNPLPDSPAKIHVTEEAAAVIRSLGDPPLGSQAESAEHYFQAVYQRSVALASALAAAAEMVGDDEDETDDG
;
A
#
# COMPACT_ATOMS: atom_id res chain seq x y z
N MET A 1 -38.06 -39.47 37.10
CA MET A 1 -36.88 -39.37 36.21
C MET A 1 -36.65 -37.92 35.81
N THR A 2 -35.72 -37.22 36.46
CA THR A 2 -35.45 -35.80 36.22
C THR A 2 -34.30 -35.64 35.22
N LYS A 3 -34.59 -35.14 34.01
CA LYS A 3 -33.58 -34.91 32.95
C LYS A 3 -32.76 -33.66 33.28
N ARG A 4 -31.47 -33.85 33.61
CA ARG A 4 -30.47 -32.78 33.72
C ARG A 4 -30.31 -32.07 32.37
N ARG A 5 -30.69 -30.78 32.29
CA ARG A 5 -30.40 -29.93 31.14
C ARG A 5 -28.91 -29.58 31.16
N LYS A 6 -28.18 -30.01 30.14
CA LYS A 6 -26.73 -29.77 29.99
C LYS A 6 -26.54 -28.30 29.62
N SER A 7 -25.99 -27.52 30.55
CA SER A 7 -25.71 -26.10 30.36
C SER A 7 -24.73 -25.91 29.20
N SER A 8 -25.20 -25.23 28.16
CA SER A 8 -24.44 -24.83 26.98
C SER A 8 -23.34 -23.86 27.42
N ARG A 9 -22.13 -24.39 27.62
CA ARG A 9 -20.94 -23.58 27.89
C ARG A 9 -20.56 -22.89 26.57
N THR A 10 -21.10 -21.69 26.37
CA THR A 10 -20.65 -20.81 25.30
C THR A 10 -19.17 -20.55 25.53
N ARG A 11 -18.33 -20.96 24.57
CA ARG A 11 -16.93 -20.56 24.54
C ARG A 11 -16.93 -19.04 24.38
N ARG A 12 -16.81 -18.32 25.49
CA ARG A 12 -16.33 -16.95 25.44
C ARG A 12 -14.96 -17.06 24.79
N LEU A 13 -14.82 -16.55 23.56
CA LEU A 13 -13.53 -16.20 23.00
C LEU A 13 -12.95 -15.22 24.02
N GLY A 14 -12.15 -15.77 24.94
CA GLY A 14 -11.27 -14.96 25.76
C GLY A 14 -10.37 -14.24 24.79
N ASP A 15 -10.22 -12.95 25.05
CA ASP A 15 -9.12 -12.12 24.60
C ASP A 15 -7.81 -12.79 25.04
N ASN A 16 -7.41 -13.82 24.29
CA ASN A 16 -6.10 -14.44 24.41
C ASN A 16 -5.17 -13.50 23.67
N GLY A 17 -4.70 -12.47 24.38
CA GLY A 17 -3.57 -11.67 23.96
C GLY A 17 -2.48 -12.60 23.45
N ALA A 18 -1.97 -12.29 22.26
CA ALA A 18 -0.93 -13.07 21.61
C ALA A 18 0.16 -13.42 22.63
N SER A 19 0.56 -14.68 22.67
CA SER A 19 1.65 -15.10 23.53
C SER A 19 2.89 -14.29 23.15
N PRO A 20 3.64 -13.72 24.11
CA PRO A 20 4.78 -12.85 23.83
C PRO A 20 5.88 -13.56 23.01
N GLU A 21 5.89 -14.89 23.04
CA GLU A 21 6.74 -15.75 22.22
C GLU A 21 6.37 -15.69 20.73
N VAL A 22 5.06 -15.70 20.40
CA VAL A 22 4.56 -15.57 19.02
C VAL A 22 4.79 -14.17 18.48
N ASP A 23 4.65 -13.15 19.33
CA ASP A 23 4.98 -11.77 18.96
C ASP A 23 6.48 -11.63 18.70
N LYS A 24 7.32 -12.27 19.51
CA LYS A 24 8.78 -12.27 19.33
C LYS A 24 9.17 -12.99 18.04
N GLU A 25 8.64 -14.19 17.79
CA GLU A 25 8.89 -14.94 16.56
C GLU A 25 8.43 -14.18 15.32
N SER A 26 7.26 -13.54 15.38
CA SER A 26 6.74 -12.71 14.29
C SER A 26 7.62 -11.49 14.04
N ARG A 27 8.08 -10.84 15.11
CA ARG A 27 9.00 -9.70 15.00
C ARG A 27 10.36 -10.12 14.44
N ASP A 28 10.91 -11.23 14.92
CA ASP A 28 12.18 -11.79 14.42
C ASP A 28 12.05 -12.21 12.94
N PHE A 29 10.88 -12.73 12.52
CA PHE A 29 10.61 -13.11 11.13
C PHE A 29 10.53 -11.91 10.18
N TRP A 30 9.80 -10.85 10.54
CA TRP A 30 9.56 -9.70 9.65
C TRP A 30 10.65 -8.62 9.71
N HIS A 31 11.32 -8.45 10.85
CA HIS A 31 12.33 -7.40 11.05
C HIS A 31 13.76 -7.92 11.01
N GLY A 32 13.98 -9.21 11.32
CA GLY A 32 15.32 -9.76 11.45
C GLY A 32 16.15 -9.08 12.55
N PRO A 33 17.47 -9.35 12.61
CA PRO A 33 18.35 -8.78 13.64
C PRO A 33 18.79 -7.33 13.36
N ASN A 34 18.53 -6.82 12.16
CA ASN A 34 18.95 -5.47 11.77
C ASN A 34 17.85 -4.46 12.11
N PRO A 35 18.21 -3.23 12.50
CA PRO A 35 17.23 -2.16 12.59
C PRO A 35 16.55 -1.97 11.23
N LEU A 36 15.26 -1.65 11.27
CA LEU A 36 14.53 -1.21 10.07
C LEU A 36 15.26 -0.01 9.47
N PRO A 37 15.31 0.11 8.13
CA PRO A 37 15.72 1.36 7.50
C PRO A 37 14.77 2.48 7.90
N ASP A 38 15.27 3.71 7.87
CA ASP A 38 14.43 4.88 8.09
C ASP A 38 13.27 4.91 7.10
N SER A 39 12.12 5.40 7.56
CA SER A 39 10.95 5.55 6.69
C SER A 39 11.31 6.45 5.50
N PRO A 40 10.96 6.05 4.26
CA PRO A 40 11.19 6.88 3.10
C PRO A 40 10.41 8.20 3.22
N ALA A 41 10.88 9.23 2.50
CA ALA A 41 10.13 10.47 2.37
C ALA A 41 8.73 10.21 1.82
N LYS A 42 7.77 11.07 2.21
CA LYS A 42 6.42 11.03 1.66
C LYS A 42 6.46 11.17 0.14
N ILE A 43 5.47 10.61 -0.53
CA ILE A 43 5.38 10.65 -1.99
C ILE A 43 4.42 11.76 -2.43
N HIS A 44 4.79 12.48 -3.49
CA HIS A 44 3.93 13.43 -4.17
C HIS A 44 3.20 12.73 -5.32
N VAL A 45 1.88 12.88 -5.37
CA VAL A 45 1.06 12.27 -6.41
C VAL A 45 1.07 13.18 -7.63
N THR A 46 1.51 12.64 -8.77
CA THR A 46 1.52 13.39 -10.04
C THR A 46 0.09 13.69 -10.53
N GLU A 47 -0.18 14.95 -10.88
CA GLU A 47 -1.45 15.36 -11.51
C GLU A 47 -1.56 14.87 -12.96
N GLU A 48 -0.42 14.76 -13.64
CA GLU A 48 -0.36 14.44 -15.07
C GLU A 48 0.43 13.15 -15.34
N ALA A 49 -0.20 12.02 -15.05
CA ALA A 49 0.38 10.67 -15.16
C ALA A 49 1.05 10.34 -16.51
N ALA A 50 0.59 10.95 -17.61
CA ALA A 50 1.08 10.70 -18.96
C ALA A 50 2.05 11.79 -19.48
N ALA A 51 2.43 12.78 -18.67
CA ALA A 51 3.33 13.86 -19.09
C ALA A 51 4.70 13.33 -19.56
N VAL A 52 5.29 12.40 -18.82
CA VAL A 52 6.61 11.82 -19.13
C VAL A 52 6.60 11.06 -20.45
N ILE A 53 5.54 10.31 -20.76
CA ILE A 53 5.50 9.52 -22.00
C ILE A 53 5.25 10.41 -23.21
N ARG A 54 4.42 11.45 -23.08
CA ARG A 54 4.23 12.43 -24.15
C ARG A 54 5.51 13.23 -24.44
N SER A 55 6.34 13.48 -23.44
CA SER A 55 7.62 14.18 -23.66
C SER A 55 8.65 13.33 -24.41
N LEU A 56 8.51 12.00 -24.41
CA LEU A 56 9.37 11.09 -25.18
C LEU A 56 9.01 11.05 -26.68
N GLY A 57 7.89 11.64 -27.08
CA GLY A 57 7.42 11.68 -28.46
C GLY A 57 6.66 10.42 -28.89
N ASP A 58 6.39 10.31 -30.19
CA ASP A 58 5.55 9.23 -30.72
C ASP A 58 6.20 7.85 -30.56
N PRO A 59 5.43 6.84 -30.12
CA PRO A 59 5.97 5.50 -29.95
C PRO A 59 6.34 4.92 -31.33
N PRO A 60 7.50 4.24 -31.47
CA PRO A 60 7.98 3.71 -32.75
C PRO A 60 7.24 2.41 -33.14
N LEU A 61 5.91 2.47 -33.24
CA LEU A 61 5.01 1.34 -33.45
C LEU A 61 4.31 1.35 -34.82
N GLY A 62 4.73 2.25 -35.72
CA GLY A 62 4.21 2.36 -37.08
C GLY A 62 2.70 2.59 -37.10
N SER A 63 1.95 1.73 -37.79
CA SER A 63 0.49 1.85 -37.92
C SER A 63 -0.30 1.65 -36.62
N GLN A 64 0.35 1.24 -35.53
CA GLN A 64 -0.30 1.01 -34.23
C GLN A 64 -0.01 2.13 -33.22
N ALA A 65 0.68 3.20 -33.62
CA ALA A 65 1.11 4.27 -32.72
C ALA A 65 -0.07 4.91 -31.96
N GLU A 66 -1.17 5.22 -32.65
CA GLU A 66 -2.36 5.86 -32.07
C GLU A 66 -3.05 4.95 -31.03
N SER A 67 -3.27 3.68 -31.37
CA SER A 67 -3.84 2.71 -30.43
C SER A 67 -2.94 2.52 -29.20
N ALA A 68 -1.62 2.48 -29.39
CA ALA A 68 -0.67 2.31 -28.31
C ALA A 68 -0.65 3.50 -27.34
N GLU A 69 -0.80 4.72 -27.84
CA GLU A 69 -0.89 5.93 -27.02
C GLU A 69 -2.06 5.84 -26.02
N HIS A 70 -3.24 5.42 -26.50
CA HIS A 70 -4.41 5.21 -25.64
C HIS A 70 -4.19 4.14 -24.56
N TYR A 71 -3.54 3.03 -24.92
CA TYR A 71 -3.21 1.98 -23.95
C TYR A 71 -2.19 2.46 -22.92
N PHE A 72 -1.16 3.20 -23.33
CA PHE A 72 -0.20 3.78 -22.40
C PHE A 72 -0.93 4.72 -21.43
N GLN A 73 -1.72 5.66 -21.94
CA GLN A 73 -2.49 6.56 -21.09
C GLN A 73 -3.34 5.82 -20.05
N ALA A 74 -4.09 4.79 -20.46
CA ALA A 74 -4.93 4.01 -19.54
C ALA A 74 -4.10 3.27 -18.46
N VAL A 75 -2.97 2.69 -18.84
CA VAL A 75 -2.08 1.99 -17.91
C VAL A 75 -1.48 2.97 -16.90
N TYR A 76 -0.97 4.12 -17.35
CA TYR A 76 -0.36 5.10 -16.46
C TYR A 76 -1.36 5.73 -15.49
N GLN A 77 -2.55 6.10 -15.97
CA GLN A 77 -3.62 6.60 -15.11
C GLN A 77 -3.99 5.58 -14.02
N ARG A 78 -4.11 4.30 -14.38
CA ARG A 78 -4.41 3.23 -13.41
C ARG A 78 -3.26 3.03 -12.42
N SER A 79 -2.02 3.07 -12.89
CA SER A 79 -0.83 2.92 -12.04
C SER A 79 -0.72 4.06 -11.02
N VAL A 80 -0.94 5.32 -11.43
CA VAL A 80 -0.92 6.47 -10.53
C VAL A 80 -2.06 6.38 -9.51
N ALA A 81 -3.27 6.03 -9.94
CA ALA A 81 -4.40 5.85 -9.02
C ALA A 81 -4.16 4.73 -7.99
N LEU A 82 -3.49 3.65 -8.39
CA LEU A 82 -3.12 2.57 -7.46
C LEU A 82 -2.02 3.02 -6.50
N ALA A 83 -0.98 3.68 -7.01
CA ALA A 83 0.13 4.17 -6.19
C ALA A 83 -0.36 5.21 -5.17
N SER A 84 -1.24 6.13 -5.57
CA SER A 84 -1.83 7.11 -4.66
C SER A 84 -2.71 6.46 -3.60
N ALA A 85 -3.50 5.46 -3.96
CA ALA A 85 -4.30 4.69 -2.99
C ALA A 85 -3.41 3.93 -2.00
N LEU A 86 -2.31 3.32 -2.47
CA LEU A 86 -1.35 2.62 -1.61
C LEU A 86 -0.67 3.59 -0.64
N ALA A 87 -0.25 4.75 -1.12
CA ALA A 87 0.38 5.77 -0.29
C ALA A 87 -0.59 6.37 0.73
N ALA A 88 -1.84 6.61 0.33
CA ALA A 88 -2.87 7.07 1.26
C ALA A 88 -3.13 6.02 2.36
N ALA A 89 -3.16 4.74 2.01
CA ALA A 89 -3.31 3.65 2.99
C ALA A 89 -2.11 3.54 3.95
N ALA A 90 -0.92 3.97 3.51
CA ALA A 90 0.29 4.00 4.31
C ALA A 90 0.53 5.35 5.02
N GLU A 91 -0.40 6.32 4.91
CA GLU A 91 -0.21 7.69 5.41
C GLU A 91 1.08 8.37 4.89
N MET A 92 1.48 8.01 3.66
CA MET A 92 2.71 8.49 3.00
C MET A 92 2.44 9.49 1.87
N VAL A 93 1.25 10.06 1.76
CA VAL A 93 0.98 11.13 0.79
C VAL A 93 1.52 12.43 1.37
N GLY A 94 2.47 13.05 0.68
CA GLY A 94 3.00 14.37 1.02
C GLY A 94 2.07 15.46 0.52
N ASP A 95 1.89 16.51 1.31
CA ASP A 95 1.33 17.76 0.82
C ASP A 95 2.46 18.62 0.25
N ASP A 96 2.17 19.43 -0.77
CA ASP A 96 3.14 20.34 -1.39
C ASP A 96 3.69 21.40 -0.40
N GLU A 97 3.14 21.47 0.82
CA GLU A 97 3.55 22.36 1.91
C GLU A 97 4.66 21.74 2.81
N ASP A 98 4.84 20.41 2.78
CA ASP A 98 5.83 19.68 3.59
C ASP A 98 7.29 19.89 3.12
N GLU A 99 7.49 20.49 1.94
CA GLU A 99 8.82 20.78 1.36
C GLU A 99 9.46 22.08 1.89
N THR A 100 8.77 22.85 2.74
CA THR A 100 9.18 24.21 3.16
C THR A 100 9.87 24.32 4.53
N ASP A 101 10.15 23.22 5.24
CA ASP A 101 10.82 23.25 6.55
C ASP A 101 12.34 23.03 6.42
N ASP A 102 13.04 24.03 5.87
CA ASP A 102 14.49 24.22 6.08
C ASP A 102 14.68 25.53 6.85
N GLY A 103 15.02 25.40 8.14
CA GLY A 103 15.34 26.49 9.06
C GLY A 103 16.58 26.18 9.87
#